data_AF-A0A8X7X780-F1
#
_entry.id   AF-A0A8X7X780-F1
#
_cell.length_a   1.000
_cell.length_b   1.000
_cell.length_c   1.000
_cell.angle_alpha   90.00
_cell.angle_beta   90.00
_cell.angle_gamma   90.00
#
_symmetry.space_group_name_H-M   'P 1'
#
loop_
_entity.id
_entity.type
_entity.pdbx_description
1 polymer ?
#
loop_
_entity_poly.entity_id
_entity_poly.type
_entity_poly.pdbx_seq_one_letter_code
_entity_poly.pdbx_strand_id
1 'polypeptide(L)'
;MNRGINDSKDLPEEYLSSVYDEIAGKKIAMKETKEYSITQKSNKHMDFVHWLCVVSMDELESLHHPRMFSLQKIVEISYYNMNRIRLQWSRIWQVIRDHFNKVGCNPNEDVAIFAVDSLRQLSMKFLEKGELANFRFQKDFLRPFEHILKKNRSPTIRDMVIHCIAQMVNSQAGNIRSGWKNIFSVFHHAASDYDESIVKLAFQTTGHIVGTYLLFFLIFNCLSLKEYTSDDMNVAPEDRVWVRGWFPILFELSCIINRCKLDVRTRGLTVMFEIMKSYGLTFKKHWWQDLFRIVFRIFDNMKLQELQTERTEWMMTTCNHALYAICDVFTQFYEPLNEFLLADIFAQIQWCVKQDYKLFGSLLIKCVVQLELIQTIDNIVFYNATSKQEEDEHKAAAQVHS
;
A
#
# COMPACT_ATOMS: atom_id res chain seq x y z
N MET A 1 29.77 7.58 45.90
CA MET A 1 29.94 9.00 46.28
C MET A 1 28.55 9.59 46.53
N ASN A 2 28.08 9.58 47.78
CA ASN A 2 26.91 10.36 48.19
C ASN A 2 27.40 11.53 49.05
N ARG A 3 28.15 12.43 48.44
CA ARG A 3 28.59 13.67 49.09
C ARG A 3 27.58 14.76 48.72
N GLY A 4 26.81 15.24 49.71
CA GLY A 4 26.13 16.54 49.57
C GLY A 4 24.72 16.72 50.11
N ILE A 5 24.29 16.05 51.21
CA ILE A 5 22.97 16.35 51.82
C ILE A 5 23.04 16.74 53.32
N ASN A 6 24.18 16.56 54.01
CA ASN A 6 24.33 17.01 55.40
C ASN A 6 25.78 17.37 55.72
N ASP A 7 26.14 18.66 55.66
CA ASP A 7 27.39 19.32 56.12
C ASP A 7 28.57 18.40 56.49
N SER A 8 28.98 17.55 55.55
CA SER A 8 30.11 16.61 55.65
C SER A 8 30.19 15.75 56.93
N LYS A 9 29.07 15.45 57.58
CA LYS A 9 29.02 14.50 58.69
C LYS A 9 28.15 13.30 58.33
N ASP A 10 28.68 12.11 58.58
CA ASP A 10 27.91 10.88 58.47
C ASP A 10 26.73 10.92 59.45
N LEU A 11 25.56 10.46 58.98
CA LEU A 11 24.38 10.34 59.84
C LEU A 11 24.68 9.37 60.99
N PRO A 12 24.20 9.63 62.22
CA PRO A 12 24.44 8.75 63.36
C PRO A 12 24.02 7.31 63.06
N GLU A 13 24.86 6.35 63.44
CA GLU A 13 24.65 4.92 63.18
C GLU A 13 23.36 4.39 63.85
N GLU A 14 23.01 4.93 65.02
CA GLU A 14 21.75 4.64 65.71
C GLU A 14 20.51 5.10 64.91
N TYR A 15 20.63 6.23 64.20
CA TYR A 15 19.54 6.73 63.34
C TYR A 15 19.37 5.84 62.10
N LEU A 16 20.48 5.43 61.49
CA LEU A 16 20.44 4.50 60.35
C LEU A 16 19.96 3.11 60.77
N SER A 17 20.33 2.63 61.96
CA SER A 17 19.86 1.36 62.51
C SER A 17 18.37 1.40 62.80
N SER A 18 17.86 2.47 63.43
CA SER A 18 16.43 2.61 63.70
C SER A 18 15.58 2.70 62.43
N VAL A 19 16.06 3.40 61.40
CA VAL A 19 15.40 3.43 60.08
C VAL A 19 15.45 2.06 59.41
N TYR A 20 16.57 1.35 59.50
CA TYR A 20 16.68 -0.03 59.00
C TYR A 20 15.72 -0.97 59.72
N ASP A 21 15.64 -0.90 61.05
CA ASP A 21 14.76 -1.71 61.87
C ASP A 21 13.28 -1.39 61.60
N GLU A 22 12.93 -0.13 61.35
CA GLU A 22 11.58 0.27 60.97
C GLU A 22 11.18 -0.24 59.58
N ILE A 23 12.10 -0.20 58.61
CA ILE A 23 11.88 -0.75 57.25
C ILE A 23 11.83 -2.28 57.29
N ALA A 24 12.68 -2.92 58.10
CA ALA A 24 12.68 -4.37 58.30
C ALA A 24 11.41 -4.85 59.01
N GLY A 25 10.91 -4.07 59.97
CA GLY A 25 9.66 -4.32 60.70
C GLY A 25 8.39 -4.09 59.87
N LYS A 26 8.43 -3.14 58.92
CA LYS A 26 7.35 -2.86 57.94
C LYS A 26 7.62 -3.51 56.59
N LYS A 27 8.11 -4.75 56.59
CA LYS A 27 8.28 -5.53 55.36
C LYS A 27 6.93 -5.63 54.65
N ILE A 28 6.86 -5.17 53.39
CA ILE A 28 5.72 -5.44 52.51
C ILE A 28 5.75 -6.94 52.20
N ALA A 29 5.13 -7.74 53.06
CA ALA A 29 4.90 -9.15 52.82
C ALA A 29 3.55 -9.30 52.10
N MET A 30 3.58 -9.76 50.84
CA MET A 30 2.38 -10.28 50.21
C MET A 30 1.90 -11.49 51.03
N LYS A 31 0.65 -11.43 51.52
CA LYS A 31 0.01 -12.61 52.11
C LYS A 31 -0.04 -13.70 51.04
N GLU A 32 0.50 -14.87 51.35
CA GLU A 32 0.31 -16.08 50.54
C GLU A 32 -1.16 -16.48 50.58
N THR A 33 -1.95 -15.93 49.66
CA THR A 33 -3.28 -16.46 49.38
C THR A 33 -3.10 -17.69 48.51
N LYS A 34 -3.18 -18.87 49.14
CA LYS A 34 -3.41 -20.14 48.46
C LYS A 34 -4.74 -20.05 47.68
N GLU A 35 -4.74 -20.70 46.52
CA GLU A 35 -5.86 -20.87 45.57
C GLU A 35 -6.14 -19.68 44.64
N TYR A 36 -5.39 -19.63 43.53
CA TYR A 36 -5.99 -19.61 42.19
C TYR A 36 -5.09 -20.39 41.23
N SER A 37 -5.57 -21.57 40.89
CA SER A 37 -5.06 -22.48 39.87
C SER A 37 -5.05 -21.84 38.48
N ILE A 38 -3.88 -21.90 37.83
CA ILE A 38 -3.68 -21.93 36.36
C ILE A 38 -4.24 -20.69 35.60
N THR A 39 -3.50 -19.57 35.56
CA THR A 39 -3.28 -18.72 34.36
C THR A 39 -2.38 -17.51 34.67
N GLN A 40 -1.57 -17.10 33.69
CA GLN A 40 -0.63 -15.95 33.66
C GLN A 40 0.72 -16.10 34.40
N LYS A 41 1.74 -16.58 33.67
CA LYS A 41 3.11 -16.12 33.90
C LYS A 41 3.10 -14.58 33.74
N SER A 42 3.27 -13.83 34.83
CA SER A 42 3.43 -12.38 34.75
C SER A 42 4.62 -12.07 33.84
N ASN A 43 4.34 -11.41 32.72
CA ASN A 43 5.33 -11.15 31.70
C ASN A 43 6.01 -9.83 32.09
N LYS A 44 6.81 -9.82 33.16
CA LYS A 44 7.40 -8.61 33.80
C LYS A 44 7.99 -7.59 32.82
N HIS A 45 8.52 -8.06 31.69
CA HIS A 45 9.03 -7.22 30.61
C HIS A 45 7.93 -6.41 29.90
N MET A 46 6.75 -6.98 29.68
CA MET A 46 5.60 -6.29 29.11
C MET A 46 5.06 -5.23 30.07
N ASP A 47 4.98 -5.54 31.37
CA ASP A 47 4.51 -4.58 32.37
C ASP A 47 5.45 -3.37 32.43
N PHE A 48 6.77 -3.60 32.39
CA PHE A 48 7.75 -2.52 32.33
C PHE A 48 7.57 -1.63 31.09
N VAL A 49 7.44 -2.22 29.90
CA VAL A 49 7.25 -1.45 28.65
C VAL A 49 5.94 -0.68 28.69
N HIS A 50 4.86 -1.29 29.20
CA HIS A 50 3.57 -0.61 29.36
C HIS A 50 3.68 0.61 30.27
N TRP A 51 4.26 0.46 31.47
CA TRP A 51 4.44 1.58 32.39
C TRP A 51 5.37 2.66 31.84
N LEU A 52 6.41 2.28 31.09
CA LEU A 52 7.27 3.26 30.42
C LEU A 52 6.50 4.07 29.35
N CYS A 53 5.59 3.43 28.60
CA CYS A 53 4.70 4.14 27.68
C CYS A 53 3.77 5.11 28.42
N VAL A 54 3.23 4.72 29.58
CA VAL A 54 2.41 5.61 30.42
C VAL A 54 3.21 6.82 30.88
N VAL A 55 4.40 6.61 31.47
CA VAL A 55 5.28 7.71 31.90
C VAL A 55 5.65 8.62 30.73
N SER A 56 5.91 8.04 29.55
CA SER A 56 6.14 8.81 28.33
C SER A 56 4.93 9.66 27.93
N MET A 57 3.69 9.21 28.13
CA MET A 57 2.52 10.05 27.86
C MET A 57 2.45 11.23 28.83
N ASP A 58 2.61 10.97 30.13
CA ASP A 58 2.58 12.00 31.17
C ASP A 58 3.68 13.07 30.94
N GLU A 59 4.88 12.66 30.50
CA GLU A 59 5.96 13.58 30.15
C GLU A 59 5.64 14.49 28.95
N LEU A 60 4.85 13.99 28.00
CA LEU A 60 4.48 14.68 26.77
C LEU A 60 3.24 15.57 26.93
N GLU A 61 2.41 15.32 27.93
CA GLU A 61 1.22 16.13 28.26
C GLU A 61 1.56 17.45 28.98
N SER A 62 2.82 17.65 29.37
CA SER A 62 3.31 18.90 29.96
C SER A 62 3.09 20.10 29.02
N LEU A 63 2.20 21.02 29.43
CA LEU A 63 1.74 22.17 28.65
C LEU A 63 2.83 23.17 28.24
N HIS A 64 3.91 23.28 29.01
CA HIS A 64 4.95 24.29 28.79
C HIS A 64 6.23 23.71 28.18
N HIS A 65 6.60 22.49 28.54
CA HIS A 65 7.81 21.83 28.05
C HIS A 65 7.60 20.31 28.00
N PRO A 66 7.14 19.75 26.88
CA PRO A 66 7.05 18.31 26.72
C PRO A 66 8.45 17.71 26.77
N ARG A 67 8.64 16.69 27.62
CA ARG A 67 9.92 16.01 27.76
C ARG A 67 9.88 14.72 26.94
N MET A 68 10.85 14.54 26.05
CA MET A 68 10.90 13.35 25.18
C MET A 68 11.79 12.23 25.70
N PHE A 69 12.28 12.32 26.95
CA PHE A 69 13.25 11.38 27.48
C PHE A 69 12.71 9.95 27.50
N SER A 70 11.52 9.74 28.06
CA SER A 70 10.93 8.40 28.10
C SER A 70 10.57 7.87 26.71
N LEU A 71 10.15 8.76 25.79
CA LEU A 71 9.93 8.40 24.38
C LEU A 71 11.24 7.93 23.71
N GLN A 72 12.34 8.64 23.90
CA GLN A 72 13.67 8.23 23.41
C GLN A 72 14.06 6.86 23.96
N LYS A 73 13.79 6.58 25.24
CA LYS A 73 14.05 5.26 25.83
C LYS A 73 13.18 4.16 25.24
N ILE A 74 11.93 4.44 24.90
CA ILE A 74 11.08 3.48 24.17
C ILE A 74 11.67 3.16 22.79
N VAL A 75 12.22 4.16 22.08
CA VAL A 75 12.90 3.96 20.79
C VAL A 75 14.14 3.07 20.96
N GLU A 76 14.99 3.37 21.93
CA GLU A 76 16.20 2.57 22.23
C GLU A 76 15.83 1.11 22.57
N ILE A 77 14.87 0.91 23.48
CA ILE A 77 14.38 -0.42 23.87
C ILE A 77 13.85 -1.15 22.64
N SER A 78 13.10 -0.46 21.78
CA SER A 78 12.59 -1.04 20.54
C SER A 78 13.73 -1.55 19.67
N TYR A 79 14.75 -0.73 19.45
CA TYR A 79 15.92 -1.07 18.64
C TYR A 79 16.67 -2.30 19.17
N TYR A 80 17.02 -2.31 20.45
CA TYR A 80 17.81 -3.41 21.04
C TYR A 80 17.04 -4.73 21.13
N ASN A 81 15.71 -4.68 21.29
CA ASN A 81 14.90 -5.88 21.49
C ASN A 81 14.38 -6.50 20.18
N MET A 82 14.66 -5.90 19.01
CA MET A 82 14.20 -6.45 17.72
C MET A 82 14.74 -7.85 17.39
N ASN A 83 15.82 -8.30 18.05
CA ASN A 83 16.41 -9.63 17.85
C ASN A 83 15.80 -10.72 18.76
N ARG A 84 14.83 -10.38 19.61
CA ARG A 84 14.17 -11.37 20.47
C ARG A 84 13.34 -12.37 19.67
N ILE A 85 12.99 -13.47 20.34
CA ILE A 85 12.03 -14.46 19.84
C ILE A 85 10.75 -13.74 19.36
N ARG A 86 10.35 -13.99 18.11
CA ARG A 86 9.36 -13.18 17.39
C ARG A 86 8.00 -13.07 18.08
N LEU A 87 7.52 -14.14 18.72
CA LEU A 87 6.25 -14.12 19.47
C LEU A 87 6.31 -13.18 20.68
N GLN A 88 7.45 -13.13 21.37
CA GLN A 88 7.63 -12.21 22.50
C GLN A 88 7.76 -10.77 22.01
N TRP A 89 8.54 -10.56 20.95
CA TRP A 89 8.68 -9.26 20.31
C TRP A 89 7.34 -8.72 19.80
N SER A 90 6.52 -9.55 19.15
CA SER A 90 5.20 -9.16 18.64
C SER A 90 4.29 -8.60 19.74
N ARG A 91 4.30 -9.21 20.93
CA ARG A 91 3.54 -8.73 22.10
C ARG A 91 4.07 -7.41 22.65
N ILE A 92 5.40 -7.26 22.74
CA ILE A 92 6.04 -6.02 23.19
C ILE A 92 5.77 -4.90 22.18
N TRP A 93 5.95 -5.19 20.89
CA TRP A 93 5.70 -4.26 19.81
C TRP A 93 4.25 -3.82 19.75
N GLN A 94 3.27 -4.66 20.11
CA GLN A 94 1.88 -4.23 20.17
C GLN A 94 1.69 -3.04 21.13
N VAL A 95 2.26 -3.11 22.34
CA VAL A 95 2.20 -2.03 23.33
C VAL A 95 2.90 -0.77 22.80
N ILE A 96 4.10 -0.94 22.24
CA ILE A 96 4.90 0.15 21.69
C ILE A 96 4.20 0.79 20.48
N ARG A 97 3.59 -0.02 19.62
CA ARG A 97 2.83 0.41 18.44
C ARG A 97 1.64 1.29 18.84
N ASP A 98 0.89 0.87 19.85
CA ASP A 98 -0.25 1.64 20.36
C ASP A 98 0.21 2.97 20.95
N HIS A 99 1.39 3.01 21.57
CA HIS A 99 2.03 4.25 22.02
C HIS A 99 2.42 5.16 20.84
N PHE A 100 3.13 4.66 19.84
CA PHE A 100 3.49 5.44 18.64
C PHE A 100 2.27 5.98 17.89
N ASN A 101 1.17 5.23 17.83
CA ASN A 101 -0.07 5.71 17.23
C ASN A 101 -0.62 6.97 17.93
N LYS A 102 -0.55 7.00 19.26
CA LYS A 102 -0.98 8.16 20.07
C LYS A 102 -0.02 9.33 19.93
N VAL A 103 1.28 9.08 20.12
CA VAL A 103 2.32 10.12 20.08
C VAL A 103 2.47 10.72 18.69
N GLY A 104 2.38 9.91 17.64
CA GLY A 104 2.41 10.38 16.25
C GLY A 104 1.20 11.24 15.85
N CYS A 105 0.13 11.26 16.67
CA CYS A 105 -1.03 12.12 16.49
C CYS A 105 -1.10 13.23 17.56
N ASN A 106 0.01 13.50 18.25
CA ASN A 106 0.05 14.53 19.30
C ASN A 106 -0.16 15.93 18.68
N PRO A 107 -0.90 16.83 19.35
CA PRO A 107 -1.05 18.22 18.91
C PRO A 107 0.26 18.97 18.74
N ASN A 108 1.31 18.61 19.49
CA ASN A 108 2.64 19.17 19.34
C ASN A 108 3.36 18.51 18.14
N GLU A 109 3.62 19.31 17.10
CA GLU A 109 4.24 18.83 15.87
C GLU A 109 5.65 18.30 16.10
N ASP A 110 6.48 18.90 16.98
CA ASP A 110 7.84 18.43 17.24
C ASP A 110 7.85 17.01 17.83
N VAL A 111 6.90 16.73 18.71
CA VAL A 111 6.71 15.40 19.30
C VAL A 111 6.27 14.39 18.25
N ALA A 112 5.30 14.76 17.41
CA ALA A 112 4.81 13.90 16.34
C ALA A 112 5.89 13.64 15.28
N ILE A 113 6.66 14.66 14.88
CA ILE A 113 7.81 14.57 13.97
C ILE A 113 8.83 13.58 14.52
N PHE A 114 9.23 13.75 15.79
CA PHE A 114 10.20 12.85 16.41
C PHE A 114 9.70 11.40 16.43
N ALA A 115 8.43 11.18 16.75
CA ALA A 115 7.83 9.85 16.79
C ALA A 115 7.78 9.20 15.39
N VAL A 116 7.38 9.96 14.36
CA VAL A 116 7.34 9.48 12.97
C VAL A 116 8.74 9.17 12.45
N ASP A 117 9.74 10.02 12.72
CA ASP A 117 11.12 9.75 12.32
C ASP A 117 11.69 8.53 13.06
N SER A 118 11.45 8.43 14.36
CA SER A 118 11.87 7.27 15.14
C SER A 118 11.26 5.97 14.60
N LEU A 119 9.98 5.99 14.26
CA LEU A 119 9.30 4.86 13.63
C LEU A 119 9.92 4.51 12.27
N ARG A 120 10.28 5.50 11.46
CA ARG A 120 11.00 5.30 10.19
C ARG A 120 12.35 4.63 10.40
N GLN A 121 13.16 5.13 11.33
CA GLN A 121 14.47 4.54 11.64
C GLN A 121 14.35 3.08 12.09
N LEU A 122 13.42 2.80 13.00
CA LEU A 122 13.13 1.45 13.47
C LEU A 122 12.64 0.55 12.33
N SER A 123 11.78 1.07 11.45
CA SER A 123 11.24 0.33 10.30
C SER A 123 12.32 -0.04 9.28
N MET A 124 13.21 0.90 8.94
CA MET A 124 14.35 0.65 8.06
C MET A 124 15.21 -0.49 8.60
N LYS A 125 15.55 -0.44 9.89
CA LYS A 125 16.34 -1.48 10.56
C LYS A 125 15.62 -2.81 10.72
N PHE A 126 14.30 -2.79 10.85
CA PHE A 126 13.49 -4.00 10.90
C PHE A 126 13.40 -4.68 9.53
N LEU A 127 13.25 -3.90 8.45
CA LEU A 127 13.19 -4.40 7.08
C LEU A 127 14.50 -5.05 6.63
N GLU A 128 15.66 -4.50 7.02
CA GLU A 128 16.99 -5.07 6.74
C GLU A 128 17.12 -6.55 7.18
N LYS A 129 16.35 -6.99 8.19
CA LYS A 129 16.42 -8.36 8.72
C LYS A 129 15.69 -9.39 7.86
N GLY A 130 14.85 -8.92 6.94
CA GLY A 130 13.96 -9.76 6.16
C GLY A 130 12.85 -10.41 6.99
N GLU A 131 11.83 -10.91 6.31
CA GLU A 131 10.70 -11.60 6.91
C GLU A 131 10.76 -13.10 6.60
N LEU A 132 10.46 -13.96 7.60
CA LEU A 132 10.35 -15.40 7.30
C LEU A 132 9.05 -15.65 6.55
N ALA A 133 9.13 -16.64 5.69
CA ALA A 133 8.01 -17.29 5.05
C ALA A 133 6.90 -17.64 6.10
N ASN A 134 5.62 -17.39 5.80
CA ASN A 134 4.37 -17.59 6.56
C ASN A 134 4.02 -16.55 7.62
N PHE A 135 4.91 -15.60 7.92
CA PHE A 135 4.64 -14.60 8.95
C PHE A 135 4.40 -13.22 8.35
N ARG A 136 3.51 -12.42 8.96
CA ARG A 136 3.12 -11.08 8.49
C ARG A 136 3.56 -9.98 9.47
N PHE A 137 4.79 -10.07 9.94
CA PHE A 137 5.34 -9.13 10.93
C PHE A 137 5.55 -7.74 10.35
N GLN A 138 5.98 -7.62 9.08
CA GLN A 138 6.19 -6.31 8.45
C GLN A 138 4.86 -5.54 8.31
N LYS A 139 3.79 -6.23 7.92
CA LYS A 139 2.43 -5.64 7.86
C LYS A 139 2.06 -5.00 9.20
N ASP A 140 2.29 -5.74 10.26
CA ASP A 140 2.02 -5.29 11.62
C ASP A 140 2.93 -4.14 12.04
N PHE A 141 4.22 -4.23 11.70
CA PHE A 141 5.20 -3.21 12.03
C PHE A 141 4.91 -1.86 11.39
N LEU A 142 4.53 -1.85 10.11
CA LEU A 142 4.30 -0.63 9.32
C LEU A 142 2.89 -0.03 9.49
N ARG A 143 1.98 -0.73 10.17
CA ARG A 143 0.60 -0.28 10.41
C ARG A 143 0.49 1.14 11.02
N PRO A 144 1.40 1.61 11.90
CA PRO A 144 1.30 2.95 12.45
C PRO A 144 1.38 4.07 11.41
N PHE A 145 2.14 3.92 10.32
CA PHE A 145 2.19 4.96 9.27
C PHE A 145 0.83 5.21 8.64
N GLU A 146 0.06 4.14 8.39
CA GLU A 146 -1.31 4.22 7.89
C GLU A 146 -2.23 4.91 8.91
N HIS A 147 -2.10 4.58 10.20
CA HIS A 147 -2.89 5.19 11.27
C HIS A 147 -2.61 6.68 11.42
N ILE A 148 -1.33 7.05 11.50
CA ILE A 148 -0.84 8.42 11.70
C ILE A 148 -1.26 9.29 10.52
N LEU A 149 -1.07 8.83 9.28
CA LEU A 149 -1.50 9.59 8.10
C LEU A 149 -3.01 9.87 8.11
N LYS A 150 -3.82 8.86 8.45
CA LYS A 150 -5.28 8.96 8.46
C LYS A 150 -5.84 9.85 9.57
N LYS A 151 -5.16 9.91 10.72
CA LYS A 151 -5.65 10.60 11.92
C LYS A 151 -5.08 12.01 12.09
N ASN A 152 -3.98 12.35 11.43
CA ASN A 152 -3.36 13.67 11.56
C ASN A 152 -3.98 14.74 10.66
N ARG A 153 -4.27 15.89 11.26
CA ARG A 153 -4.74 17.08 10.54
C ARG A 153 -3.61 17.99 10.05
N SER A 154 -2.43 17.91 10.67
CA SER A 154 -1.26 18.68 10.24
C SER A 154 -0.73 18.17 8.89
N PRO A 155 -0.65 19.02 7.85
CA PRO A 155 -0.07 18.64 6.56
C PRO A 155 1.41 18.29 6.70
N THR A 156 2.16 18.96 7.57
CA THR A 156 3.58 18.70 7.85
C THR A 156 3.82 17.25 8.26
N ILE A 157 3.01 16.72 9.19
CA ILE A 157 3.15 15.33 9.67
C ILE A 157 2.75 14.33 8.58
N ARG A 158 1.68 14.61 7.82
CA ARG A 158 1.24 13.75 6.73
C ARG A 158 2.28 13.67 5.61
N ASP A 159 2.87 14.81 5.25
CA ASP A 159 3.95 14.90 4.29
C ASP A 159 5.19 14.11 4.75
N MET A 160 5.57 14.27 6.02
CA MET A 160 6.66 13.51 6.62
C MET A 160 6.43 12.00 6.56
N VAL A 161 5.20 11.52 6.84
CA VAL A 161 4.87 10.08 6.73
C VAL A 161 5.08 9.56 5.30
N ILE A 162 4.68 10.33 4.28
CA ILE A 162 4.88 9.91 2.88
C ILE A 162 6.36 9.92 2.50
N HIS A 163 7.14 10.91 2.94
CA HIS A 163 8.59 10.90 2.75
C HIS A 163 9.26 9.70 3.43
N CYS A 164 8.83 9.34 4.65
CA CYS A 164 9.33 8.15 5.34
C CYS A 164 9.08 6.89 4.51
N ILE A 165 7.87 6.74 3.97
CA ILE A 165 7.47 5.56 3.20
C ILE A 165 8.19 5.53 1.85
N ALA A 166 8.33 6.66 1.17
CA ALA A 166 9.09 6.76 -0.07
C ALA A 166 10.57 6.39 0.14
N GLN A 167 11.18 6.86 1.22
CA GLN A 167 12.55 6.50 1.56
C GLN A 167 12.70 5.00 1.84
N MET A 168 11.76 4.41 2.59
CA MET A 168 11.76 2.97 2.87
C MET A 168 11.66 2.14 1.59
N VAL A 169 10.78 2.54 0.67
CA VAL A 169 10.67 1.91 -0.65
C VAL A 169 11.99 2.00 -1.41
N ASN A 170 12.56 3.19 -1.54
CA ASN A 170 13.78 3.41 -2.32
C ASN A 170 14.99 2.65 -1.76
N SER A 171 15.05 2.47 -0.45
CA SER A 171 16.21 1.84 0.22
C SER A 171 16.04 0.34 0.47
N GLN A 172 14.80 -0.13 0.68
CA GLN A 172 14.51 -1.48 1.19
C GLN A 172 13.52 -2.26 0.31
N ALA A 173 13.19 -1.81 -0.92
CA ALA A 173 12.26 -2.50 -1.83
C ALA A 173 12.48 -4.02 -1.91
N GLY A 174 13.74 -4.47 -2.00
CA GLY A 174 14.06 -5.90 -2.09
C GLY A 174 13.73 -6.73 -0.83
N ASN A 175 13.66 -6.07 0.34
CA ASN A 175 13.42 -6.72 1.62
C ASN A 175 11.96 -6.63 2.08
N ILE A 176 11.15 -5.79 1.44
CA ILE A 176 9.73 -5.64 1.75
C ILE A 176 8.96 -6.84 1.16
N ARG A 177 8.18 -7.49 2.03
CA ARG A 177 7.31 -8.64 1.73
C ARG A 177 5.87 -8.30 2.16
N SER A 178 5.41 -8.74 3.32
CA SER A 178 4.03 -8.44 3.79
C SER A 178 3.79 -6.95 4.05
N GLY A 179 4.84 -6.15 4.18
CA GLY A 179 4.77 -4.70 4.38
C GLY A 179 4.20 -3.90 3.20
N TRP A 180 4.23 -4.45 1.99
CA TRP A 180 3.71 -3.78 0.79
C TRP A 180 2.24 -3.39 0.90
N LYS A 181 1.43 -4.23 1.59
CA LYS A 181 0.01 -3.92 1.83
C LYS A 181 -0.18 -2.58 2.55
N ASN A 182 0.64 -2.28 3.56
CA ASN A 182 0.54 -1.02 4.29
C ASN A 182 1.09 0.15 3.48
N ILE A 183 2.15 -0.05 2.70
CA ILE A 183 2.73 0.98 1.83
C ILE A 183 1.69 1.46 0.81
N PHE A 184 1.03 0.53 0.10
CA PHE A 184 -0.03 0.91 -0.84
C PHE A 184 -1.25 1.51 -0.14
N SER A 185 -1.61 1.03 1.06
CA SER A 185 -2.68 1.64 1.85
C SER A 185 -2.37 3.10 2.25
N VAL A 186 -1.10 3.38 2.57
CA VAL A 186 -0.62 4.74 2.87
C VAL A 186 -0.70 5.62 1.62
N PHE A 187 -0.22 5.15 0.46
CA PHE A 187 -0.33 5.91 -0.79
C PHE A 187 -1.79 6.13 -1.23
N HIS A 188 -2.68 5.17 -0.99
CA HIS A 188 -4.11 5.33 -1.24
C HIS A 188 -4.69 6.49 -0.42
N HIS A 189 -4.37 6.55 0.87
CA HIS A 189 -4.82 7.64 1.72
C HIS A 189 -4.21 8.99 1.31
N ALA A 190 -2.93 9.02 0.95
CA ALA A 190 -2.27 10.23 0.45
C ALA A 190 -2.79 10.70 -0.93
N ALA A 191 -3.21 9.78 -1.80
CA ALA A 191 -3.81 10.13 -3.09
C ALA A 191 -5.15 10.87 -2.94
N SER A 192 -5.79 10.76 -1.77
CA SER A 192 -7.02 11.47 -1.43
C SER A 192 -6.77 12.75 -0.62
N ASP A 193 -5.51 13.15 -0.40
CA ASP A 193 -5.16 14.32 0.40
C ASP A 193 -5.52 15.64 -0.31
N TYR A 194 -5.64 16.71 0.47
CA TYR A 194 -5.86 18.06 -0.06
C TYR A 194 -4.56 18.71 -0.54
N ASP A 195 -3.43 18.31 0.03
CA ASP A 195 -2.12 18.85 -0.30
C ASP A 195 -1.56 18.22 -1.58
N GLU A 196 -1.31 19.05 -2.60
CA GLU A 196 -0.81 18.58 -3.88
C GLU A 196 0.60 17.97 -3.78
N SER A 197 1.43 18.45 -2.84
CA SER A 197 2.80 17.94 -2.66
C SER A 197 2.78 16.48 -2.21
N ILE A 198 1.95 16.17 -1.21
CA ILE A 198 1.72 14.83 -0.66
C ILE A 198 1.20 13.89 -1.75
N VAL A 199 0.18 14.33 -2.47
CA VAL A 199 -0.41 13.59 -3.59
C VAL A 199 0.66 13.30 -4.64
N LYS A 200 1.37 14.33 -5.10
CA LYS A 200 2.40 14.21 -6.14
C LYS A 200 3.51 13.22 -5.73
N LEU A 201 4.00 13.29 -4.51
CA LEU A 201 5.04 12.38 -4.01
C LEU A 201 4.55 10.93 -3.93
N ALA A 202 3.30 10.71 -3.50
CA ALA A 202 2.70 9.37 -3.47
C ALA A 202 2.61 8.77 -4.88
N PHE A 203 2.17 9.55 -5.88
CA PHE A 203 2.12 9.10 -7.28
C PHE A 203 3.50 8.86 -7.89
N GLN A 204 4.45 9.77 -7.66
CA GLN A 204 5.82 9.62 -8.15
C GLN A 204 6.48 8.36 -7.59
N THR A 205 6.32 8.12 -6.29
CA THR A 205 6.87 6.92 -5.63
C THR A 205 6.19 5.65 -6.13
N THR A 206 4.86 5.68 -6.29
CA THR A 206 4.11 4.55 -6.87
C THR A 206 4.56 4.27 -8.31
N GLY A 207 4.74 5.30 -9.13
CA GLY A 207 5.28 5.18 -10.47
C GLY A 207 6.70 4.59 -10.49
N HIS A 208 7.57 5.00 -9.56
CA HIS A 208 8.90 4.40 -9.40
C HIS A 208 8.82 2.92 -9.00
N ILE A 209 7.90 2.55 -8.10
CA ILE A 209 7.67 1.13 -7.75
C ILE A 209 7.25 0.32 -8.97
N VAL A 210 6.32 0.86 -9.76
CA VAL A 210 5.78 0.23 -10.95
C VAL A 210 6.80 0.17 -12.10
N GLY A 211 7.64 1.18 -12.25
CA GLY A 211 8.66 1.22 -13.30
C GLY A 211 9.86 0.33 -12.97
N THR A 212 10.33 0.37 -11.72
CA THR A 212 11.62 -0.22 -11.33
C THR A 212 11.46 -1.59 -10.68
N TYR A 213 10.45 -1.76 -9.82
CA TYR A 213 10.32 -2.95 -9.00
C TYR A 213 9.22 -3.88 -9.43
N LEU A 214 8.39 -3.56 -10.43
CA LEU A 214 7.19 -4.34 -10.75
C LEU A 214 7.50 -5.74 -11.30
N LEU A 215 8.53 -5.89 -12.13
CA LEU A 215 9.06 -7.20 -12.53
C LEU A 215 9.57 -7.98 -11.31
N PHE A 216 10.31 -7.32 -10.41
CA PHE A 216 10.75 -7.91 -9.15
C PHE A 216 9.57 -8.23 -8.23
N PHE A 217 8.53 -7.41 -8.20
CA PHE A 217 7.35 -7.51 -7.36
C PHE A 217 6.44 -8.64 -7.84
N LEU A 218 6.31 -8.86 -9.14
CA LEU A 218 5.58 -9.98 -9.73
C LEU A 218 6.33 -11.30 -9.48
N ILE A 219 7.65 -11.32 -9.62
CA ILE A 219 8.49 -12.49 -9.31
C ILE A 219 8.51 -12.78 -7.80
N PHE A 220 8.67 -11.76 -6.96
CA PHE A 220 8.83 -11.89 -5.51
C PHE A 220 7.50 -11.96 -4.76
N ASN A 221 6.38 -11.39 -5.22
CA ASN A 221 5.05 -11.74 -4.67
C ASN A 221 4.61 -13.13 -5.11
N CYS A 222 4.97 -13.59 -6.31
CA CYS A 222 4.76 -14.99 -6.69
C CYS A 222 5.59 -15.95 -5.82
N LEU A 223 6.82 -15.56 -5.41
CA LEU A 223 7.69 -16.34 -4.51
C LEU A 223 7.42 -16.14 -3.00
N SER A 224 7.01 -14.95 -2.55
CA SER A 224 6.76 -14.60 -1.13
C SER A 224 5.31 -14.83 -0.72
N LEU A 225 4.39 -14.99 -1.67
CA LEU A 225 3.10 -15.66 -1.44
C LEU A 225 3.18 -17.14 -1.84
N LYS A 226 4.33 -17.80 -1.69
CA LYS A 226 4.37 -19.27 -1.72
C LYS A 226 3.63 -19.93 -0.55
N GLU A 227 2.90 -19.19 0.28
CA GLU A 227 2.47 -19.68 1.57
C GLU A 227 1.00 -19.39 1.92
N TYR A 228 0.20 -20.40 1.57
CA TYR A 228 -0.93 -20.99 2.31
C TYR A 228 -1.71 -20.05 3.23
N THR A 229 -2.66 -19.28 2.68
CA THR A 229 -3.94 -19.16 3.39
C THR A 229 -4.78 -20.40 3.05
N SER A 230 -5.60 -20.89 3.98
CA SER A 230 -6.52 -22.02 3.73
C SER A 230 -7.48 -21.77 2.56
N ASP A 231 -7.66 -20.50 2.19
CA ASP A 231 -8.50 -20.06 1.07
C ASP A 231 -7.76 -20.09 -0.29
N ASP A 232 -6.44 -20.32 -0.32
CA ASP A 232 -5.60 -20.26 -1.53
C ASP A 232 -5.47 -21.59 -2.30
N MET A 233 -6.07 -22.68 -1.84
CA MET A 233 -6.00 -23.97 -2.54
C MET A 233 -6.81 -24.00 -3.85
N ASN A 234 -7.63 -22.97 -4.10
CA ASN A 234 -8.55 -22.93 -5.24
C ASN A 234 -8.08 -22.07 -6.43
N VAL A 235 -6.94 -21.37 -6.33
CA VAL A 235 -6.44 -20.51 -7.42
C VAL A 235 -5.29 -21.20 -8.16
N ALA A 236 -5.45 -21.36 -9.48
CA ALA A 236 -4.46 -21.97 -10.35
C ALA A 236 -3.09 -21.29 -10.18
N PRO A 237 -1.96 -22.04 -10.11
CA PRO A 237 -0.63 -21.49 -9.85
C PRO A 237 -0.25 -20.34 -10.79
N GLU A 238 -0.70 -20.45 -12.04
CA GLU A 238 -0.50 -19.48 -13.10
C GLU A 238 -1.24 -18.16 -12.89
N ASP A 239 -2.39 -18.15 -12.22
CA ASP A 239 -3.22 -16.96 -11.97
C ASP A 239 -2.83 -16.21 -10.68
N ARG A 240 -1.91 -16.77 -9.89
CA ARG A 240 -1.44 -16.13 -8.65
C ARG A 240 -0.79 -14.78 -8.91
N VAL A 241 -0.08 -14.63 -10.03
CA VAL A 241 0.57 -13.38 -10.43
C VAL A 241 -0.50 -12.29 -10.67
N TRP A 242 -1.61 -12.67 -11.29
CA TRP A 242 -2.75 -11.78 -11.50
C TRP A 242 -3.44 -11.42 -10.19
N VAL A 243 -3.98 -12.41 -9.48
CA VAL A 243 -4.81 -12.20 -8.27
C VAL A 243 -4.06 -11.46 -7.17
N ARG A 244 -2.74 -11.69 -7.04
CA ARG A 244 -1.96 -11.15 -5.92
C ARG A 244 -1.01 -10.01 -6.31
N GLY A 245 -0.70 -9.86 -7.59
CA GLY A 245 0.16 -8.80 -8.11
C GLY A 245 -0.63 -7.74 -8.85
N TRP A 246 -1.05 -8.08 -10.07
CA TRP A 246 -1.67 -7.13 -10.99
C TRP A 246 -3.03 -6.63 -10.54
N PHE A 247 -3.93 -7.53 -10.13
CA PHE A 247 -5.30 -7.20 -9.81
C PHE A 247 -5.41 -6.19 -8.65
N PRO A 248 -4.73 -6.34 -7.50
CA PRO A 248 -4.78 -5.35 -6.43
C PRO A 248 -4.28 -3.96 -6.88
N ILE A 249 -3.20 -3.89 -7.66
CA ILE A 249 -2.64 -2.61 -8.14
C ILE A 249 -3.64 -1.91 -9.06
N LEU A 250 -4.18 -2.64 -10.04
CA LEU A 250 -5.12 -2.09 -11.03
C LEU A 250 -6.47 -1.75 -10.40
N PHE A 251 -6.94 -2.56 -9.44
CA PHE A 251 -8.16 -2.28 -8.67
C PHE A 251 -8.02 -1.02 -7.81
N GLU A 252 -6.89 -0.85 -7.13
CA GLU A 252 -6.63 0.36 -6.33
C GLU A 252 -6.48 1.60 -7.20
N LEU A 253 -5.81 1.51 -8.34
CA LEU A 253 -5.77 2.60 -9.33
C LEU A 253 -7.18 2.98 -9.80
N SER A 254 -8.04 2.00 -10.09
CA SER A 254 -9.45 2.23 -10.41
C SER A 254 -10.20 2.91 -9.25
N CYS A 255 -9.96 2.51 -7.99
CA CYS A 255 -10.56 3.17 -6.84
C CYS A 255 -10.14 4.64 -6.72
N ILE A 256 -8.85 4.94 -6.94
CA ILE A 256 -8.30 6.30 -6.95
C ILE A 256 -8.94 7.14 -8.07
N ILE A 257 -9.00 6.60 -9.30
CA ILE A 257 -9.65 7.26 -10.44
C ILE A 257 -11.11 7.56 -10.12
N ASN A 258 -11.81 6.65 -9.44
CA ASN A 258 -13.23 6.79 -9.15
C ASN A 258 -13.57 7.71 -7.98
N ARG A 259 -12.61 8.03 -7.09
CA ARG A 259 -12.88 8.73 -5.81
C ARG A 259 -12.15 10.05 -5.63
N CYS A 260 -11.08 10.30 -6.39
CA CYS A 260 -10.22 11.47 -6.20
C CYS A 260 -10.58 12.66 -7.12
N LYS A 261 -9.89 13.79 -6.92
CA LYS A 261 -10.05 15.03 -7.71
C LYS A 261 -9.42 14.91 -9.11
N LEU A 262 -9.81 15.80 -10.03
CA LEU A 262 -9.44 15.77 -11.45
C LEU A 262 -7.96 15.45 -11.74
N ASP A 263 -7.02 16.19 -11.14
CA ASP A 263 -5.58 16.01 -11.38
C ASP A 263 -5.08 14.62 -10.96
N VAL A 264 -5.68 14.09 -9.89
CA VAL A 264 -5.37 12.76 -9.37
C VAL A 264 -5.93 11.67 -10.29
N ARG A 265 -7.17 11.85 -10.75
CA ARG A 265 -7.84 10.89 -11.65
C ARG A 265 -7.08 10.75 -12.97
N THR A 266 -6.69 11.87 -13.58
CA THR A 266 -5.97 11.88 -14.87
C THR A 266 -4.58 11.25 -14.76
N ARG A 267 -3.82 11.52 -13.68
CA ARG A 267 -2.54 10.84 -13.43
C ARG A 267 -2.72 9.34 -13.15
N GLY A 268 -3.74 8.97 -12.36
CA GLY A 268 -4.08 7.58 -12.09
C GLY A 268 -4.41 6.79 -13.36
N LEU A 269 -5.16 7.40 -14.28
CA LEU A 269 -5.44 6.85 -15.62
C LEU A 269 -4.15 6.62 -16.40
N THR A 270 -3.28 7.63 -16.48
CA THR A 270 -2.00 7.49 -17.19
C THR A 270 -1.18 6.32 -16.64
N VAL A 271 -1.04 6.19 -15.32
CA VAL A 271 -0.29 5.08 -14.71
C VAL A 271 -0.94 3.72 -15.03
N MET A 272 -2.27 3.61 -14.91
CA MET A 272 -2.99 2.37 -15.17
C MET A 272 -2.83 1.90 -16.62
N PHE A 273 -2.97 2.81 -17.58
CA PHE A 273 -2.81 2.47 -19.00
C PHE A 273 -1.35 2.27 -19.40
N GLU A 274 -0.40 2.97 -18.78
CA GLU A 274 1.03 2.71 -19.02
C GLU A 274 1.44 1.31 -18.56
N ILE A 275 0.88 0.83 -17.43
CA ILE A 275 1.04 -0.56 -16.99
C ILE A 275 0.50 -1.52 -18.06
N MET A 276 -0.70 -1.26 -18.57
CA MET A 276 -1.34 -2.10 -19.60
C MET A 276 -0.49 -2.17 -20.87
N LYS A 277 0.07 -1.04 -21.30
CA LYS A 277 0.95 -0.98 -22.49
C LYS A 277 2.29 -1.64 -22.28
N SER A 278 2.92 -1.41 -21.14
CA SER A 278 4.26 -1.91 -20.84
C SER A 278 4.29 -3.42 -20.59
N TYR A 279 3.23 -3.95 -19.96
CA TYR A 279 3.20 -5.34 -19.48
C TYR A 279 2.10 -6.20 -20.11
N GLY A 280 1.31 -5.66 -21.04
CA GLY A 280 0.18 -6.36 -21.65
C GLY A 280 0.55 -7.66 -22.37
N LEU A 281 1.78 -7.80 -22.87
CA LEU A 281 2.29 -9.06 -23.45
C LEU A 281 2.38 -10.20 -22.43
N THR A 282 2.43 -9.89 -21.13
CA THR A 282 2.47 -10.89 -20.06
C THR A 282 1.07 -11.34 -19.62
N PHE A 283 0.01 -10.68 -20.10
CA PHE A 283 -1.35 -10.92 -19.65
C PHE A 283 -2.03 -12.03 -20.43
N LYS A 284 -2.72 -12.90 -19.71
CA LYS A 284 -3.58 -13.95 -20.31
C LYS A 284 -4.92 -13.37 -20.74
N LYS A 285 -5.60 -14.04 -21.68
CA LYS A 285 -6.90 -13.61 -22.24
C LYS A 285 -7.96 -13.33 -21.15
N HIS A 286 -8.07 -14.18 -20.14
CA HIS A 286 -9.03 -13.99 -19.05
C HIS A 286 -8.64 -12.86 -18.08
N TRP A 287 -7.35 -12.57 -17.92
CA TRP A 287 -6.91 -11.41 -17.13
C TRP A 287 -7.28 -10.09 -17.81
N TRP A 288 -7.17 -10.04 -19.14
CA TRP A 288 -7.66 -8.89 -19.90
C TRP A 288 -9.17 -8.67 -19.70
N GLN A 289 -9.98 -9.73 -19.68
CA GLN A 289 -11.41 -9.62 -19.41
C GLN A 289 -11.69 -9.02 -18.03
N ASP A 290 -11.01 -9.50 -16.99
CA ASP A 290 -11.14 -8.95 -15.65
C ASP A 290 -10.65 -7.49 -15.57
N LEU A 291 -9.56 -7.17 -16.27
CA LEU A 291 -9.03 -5.81 -16.32
C LEU A 291 -10.01 -4.85 -16.98
N PHE A 292 -10.54 -5.19 -18.15
CA PHE A 292 -11.47 -4.33 -18.85
C PHE A 292 -12.79 -4.18 -18.10
N ARG A 293 -13.23 -5.17 -17.31
CA ARG A 293 -14.34 -4.99 -16.35
C ARG A 293 -14.03 -3.92 -15.30
N ILE A 294 -12.80 -3.84 -14.80
CA ILE A 294 -12.37 -2.78 -13.86
C ILE A 294 -12.30 -1.42 -14.57
N VAL A 295 -11.78 -1.39 -15.80
CA VAL A 295 -11.65 -0.16 -16.60
C VAL A 295 -13.01 0.41 -16.98
N PHE A 296 -13.95 -0.43 -17.43
CA PHE A 296 -15.29 0.03 -17.83
C PHE A 296 -16.11 0.58 -16.67
N ARG A 297 -15.85 0.15 -15.42
CA ARG A 297 -16.47 0.75 -14.23
C ARG A 297 -16.19 2.25 -14.06
N ILE A 298 -15.14 2.78 -14.69
CA ILE A 298 -14.86 4.23 -14.69
C ILE A 298 -16.01 5.01 -15.36
N PHE A 299 -16.69 4.39 -16.33
CA PHE A 299 -17.85 4.98 -16.99
C PHE A 299 -19.16 4.77 -16.21
N ASP A 300 -19.24 3.80 -15.29
CA ASP A 300 -20.44 3.58 -14.46
C ASP A 300 -20.69 4.71 -13.47
N ASN A 301 -19.64 5.39 -13.00
CA ASN A 301 -19.74 6.58 -12.13
C ASN A 301 -20.62 7.70 -12.71
N MET A 302 -20.81 7.71 -14.03
CA MET A 302 -21.72 8.63 -14.74
C MET A 302 -23.19 8.49 -14.32
N LYS A 303 -23.59 7.31 -13.82
CA LYS A 303 -24.97 7.04 -13.39
C LYS A 303 -25.27 7.63 -12.01
N LEU A 304 -24.25 7.99 -11.23
CA LEU A 304 -24.36 8.34 -9.81
C LEU A 304 -24.20 9.84 -9.51
N GLN A 305 -23.51 10.60 -10.36
CA GLN A 305 -23.29 12.03 -10.11
C GLN A 305 -24.61 12.80 -10.25
N GLU A 306 -25.06 13.53 -9.23
CA GLU A 306 -26.37 14.22 -9.26
C GLU A 306 -26.30 15.62 -9.92
N LEU A 307 -25.12 16.26 -9.92
CA LEU A 307 -24.92 17.60 -10.52
C LEU A 307 -24.46 17.55 -11.98
N GLN A 308 -25.13 18.31 -12.85
CA GLN A 308 -24.83 18.41 -14.28
C GLN A 308 -23.40 18.90 -14.58
N THR A 309 -22.86 19.79 -13.74
CA THR A 309 -21.51 20.35 -13.88
C THR A 309 -20.42 19.32 -13.63
N GLU A 310 -20.57 18.50 -12.58
CA GLU A 310 -19.62 17.42 -12.26
C GLU A 310 -19.66 16.32 -13.33
N ARG A 311 -20.86 15.97 -13.82
CA ARG A 311 -21.04 15.05 -14.96
C ARG A 311 -20.29 15.54 -16.20
N THR A 312 -20.38 16.83 -16.49
CA THR A 312 -19.74 17.43 -17.67
C THR A 312 -18.21 17.45 -17.52
N GLU A 313 -17.68 17.82 -16.34
CA GLU A 313 -16.24 17.77 -16.06
C GLU A 313 -15.71 16.34 -16.19
N TRP A 314 -16.40 15.37 -15.57
CA TRP A 314 -16.03 13.96 -15.62
C TRP A 314 -15.97 13.42 -17.04
N MET A 315 -16.97 13.76 -17.87
CA MET A 315 -17.02 13.36 -19.28
C MET A 315 -15.87 13.94 -20.09
N MET A 316 -15.67 15.25 -20.00
CA MET A 316 -14.71 15.96 -20.85
C MET A 316 -13.25 15.65 -20.51
N THR A 317 -12.99 15.17 -19.29
CA THR A 317 -11.63 14.92 -18.80
C THR A 317 -11.34 13.43 -18.60
N THR A 318 -12.04 12.79 -17.67
CA THR A 318 -11.72 11.44 -17.17
C THR A 318 -12.18 10.39 -18.18
N CYS A 319 -13.44 10.45 -18.63
CA CYS A 319 -13.96 9.55 -19.66
C CYS A 319 -13.25 9.74 -21.00
N ASN A 320 -12.99 10.99 -21.38
CA ASN A 320 -12.28 11.29 -22.62
C ASN A 320 -10.86 10.69 -22.64
N HIS A 321 -10.08 10.91 -21.57
CA HIS A 321 -8.75 10.32 -21.43
C HIS A 321 -8.81 8.79 -21.40
N ALA A 322 -9.72 8.21 -20.61
CA ALA A 322 -9.89 6.77 -20.53
C ALA A 322 -10.24 6.15 -21.89
N LEU A 323 -11.14 6.77 -22.67
CA LEU A 323 -11.55 6.25 -23.97
C LEU A 323 -10.40 6.27 -24.98
N TYR A 324 -9.62 7.36 -25.03
CA TYR A 324 -8.41 7.41 -25.86
C TYR A 324 -7.42 6.30 -25.49
N ALA A 325 -7.18 6.12 -24.20
CA ALA A 325 -6.23 5.12 -23.72
C ALA A 325 -6.73 3.67 -23.94
N ILE A 326 -8.05 3.44 -23.89
CA ILE A 326 -8.66 2.15 -24.28
C ILE A 326 -8.42 1.89 -25.77
N CYS A 327 -8.68 2.86 -26.66
CA CYS A 327 -8.40 2.70 -28.09
C CYS A 327 -6.91 2.44 -28.36
N ASP A 328 -6.01 3.12 -27.65
CA ASP A 328 -4.55 2.95 -27.76
C ASP A 328 -4.13 1.52 -27.37
N VAL A 329 -4.53 1.04 -26.19
CA VAL A 329 -4.23 -0.34 -25.75
C VAL A 329 -4.88 -1.37 -26.67
N PHE A 330 -6.14 -1.16 -27.08
CA PHE A 330 -6.83 -2.09 -27.98
C PHE A 330 -6.11 -2.21 -29.31
N THR A 331 -5.64 -1.09 -29.86
CA THR A 331 -4.85 -1.10 -31.10
C THR A 331 -3.53 -1.84 -30.91
N GLN A 332 -2.83 -1.60 -29.81
CA GLN A 332 -1.53 -2.25 -29.54
C GLN A 332 -1.67 -3.76 -29.34
N PHE A 333 -2.76 -4.23 -28.73
CA PHE A 333 -3.02 -5.64 -28.44
C PHE A 333 -4.24 -6.17 -29.19
N TYR A 334 -4.38 -5.81 -30.47
CA TYR A 334 -5.56 -6.14 -31.28
C TYR A 334 -5.81 -7.65 -31.39
N GLU A 335 -4.78 -8.44 -31.71
CA GLU A 335 -4.89 -9.90 -31.86
C GLU A 335 -5.52 -10.59 -30.62
N PRO A 336 -5.01 -10.40 -29.39
CA PRO A 336 -5.60 -11.05 -28.23
C PRO A 336 -6.95 -10.46 -27.80
N LEU A 337 -7.24 -9.18 -28.09
CA LEU A 337 -8.40 -8.47 -27.56
C LEU A 337 -9.63 -8.46 -28.49
N ASN A 338 -9.44 -8.59 -29.81
CA ASN A 338 -10.53 -8.38 -30.78
C ASN A 338 -11.75 -9.30 -30.53
N GLU A 339 -11.51 -10.59 -30.23
CA GLU A 339 -12.59 -11.58 -30.19
C GLU A 339 -13.61 -11.35 -29.07
N PHE A 340 -13.20 -10.70 -27.97
CA PHE A 340 -14.08 -10.54 -26.81
C PHE A 340 -14.34 -9.09 -26.44
N LEU A 341 -13.45 -8.15 -26.78
CA LEU A 341 -13.54 -6.77 -26.31
C LEU A 341 -14.11 -5.81 -27.35
N LEU A 342 -14.07 -6.17 -28.63
CA LEU A 342 -14.48 -5.29 -29.73
C LEU A 342 -15.95 -4.84 -29.57
N ALA A 343 -16.85 -5.78 -29.27
CA ALA A 343 -18.27 -5.49 -29.06
C ALA A 343 -18.50 -4.54 -27.87
N ASP A 344 -17.79 -4.74 -26.76
CA ASP A 344 -17.91 -3.91 -25.56
C ASP A 344 -17.37 -2.49 -25.81
N ILE A 345 -16.25 -2.35 -26.54
CA ILE A 345 -15.71 -1.04 -26.93
C ILE A 345 -16.71 -0.29 -27.82
N PHE A 346 -17.29 -0.95 -28.83
CA PHE A 346 -18.31 -0.33 -29.68
C PHE A 346 -19.55 0.11 -28.89
N ALA A 347 -20.04 -0.74 -27.97
CA ALA A 347 -21.15 -0.39 -27.09
C ALA A 347 -20.83 0.83 -26.22
N GLN A 348 -19.63 0.90 -25.66
CA GLN A 348 -19.19 2.01 -24.83
C GLN A 348 -19.05 3.31 -25.64
N ILE A 349 -18.48 3.22 -26.84
CA ILE A 349 -18.36 4.34 -27.78
C ILE A 349 -19.75 4.85 -28.18
N GLN A 350 -20.66 3.96 -28.54
CA GLN A 350 -22.03 4.33 -28.90
C GLN A 350 -22.76 5.01 -27.74
N TRP A 351 -22.55 4.54 -26.51
CA TRP A 351 -23.09 5.16 -25.31
C TRP A 351 -22.54 6.59 -25.11
N CYS A 352 -21.23 6.80 -25.29
CA CYS A 352 -20.60 8.12 -25.18
C CYS A 352 -21.11 9.11 -26.24
N VAL A 353 -21.32 8.66 -27.48
CA VAL A 353 -21.85 9.50 -28.58
C VAL A 353 -23.26 10.00 -28.29
N LYS A 354 -24.09 9.19 -27.64
CA LYS A 354 -25.46 9.58 -27.24
C LYS A 354 -25.50 10.69 -26.19
N GLN A 355 -24.38 11.02 -25.54
CA GLN A 355 -24.32 12.05 -24.50
C GLN A 355 -24.17 13.49 -25.06
N ASP A 356 -24.26 13.68 -26.39
CA ASP A 356 -24.31 14.98 -27.10
C ASP A 356 -23.09 15.92 -26.92
N TYR A 357 -21.93 15.36 -26.56
CA TYR A 357 -20.68 16.11 -26.47
C TYR A 357 -19.89 15.99 -27.80
N LYS A 358 -19.81 17.09 -28.56
CA LYS A 358 -19.10 17.19 -29.87
C LYS A 358 -17.68 16.60 -29.89
N LEU A 359 -17.00 16.56 -28.74
CA LEU A 359 -15.65 16.04 -28.59
C LEU A 359 -15.57 14.51 -28.79
N PHE A 360 -16.60 13.74 -28.42
CA PHE A 360 -16.60 12.29 -28.65
C PHE A 360 -16.82 11.94 -30.12
N GLY A 361 -17.45 12.82 -30.90
CA GLY A 361 -17.58 12.65 -32.34
C GLY A 361 -16.22 12.66 -33.06
N SER A 362 -15.26 13.46 -32.60
CA SER A 362 -13.90 13.47 -33.18
C SER A 362 -13.05 12.28 -32.73
N LEU A 363 -13.23 11.78 -31.49
CA LEU A 363 -12.67 10.49 -31.06
C LEU A 363 -13.23 9.33 -31.87
N LEU A 364 -14.55 9.31 -32.06
CA LEU A 364 -15.23 8.28 -32.83
C LEU A 364 -14.61 8.17 -34.21
N ILE A 365 -14.42 9.30 -34.89
CA ILE A 365 -13.78 9.33 -36.20
C ILE A 365 -12.36 8.78 -36.12
N LYS A 366 -11.56 9.17 -35.12
CA LYS A 366 -10.18 8.64 -34.97
C LYS A 366 -10.15 7.14 -34.67
N CYS A 367 -10.90 6.66 -33.67
CA CYS A 367 -10.92 5.25 -33.30
C CYS A 367 -11.55 4.38 -34.42
N VAL A 368 -12.63 4.82 -35.06
CA VAL A 368 -13.24 4.09 -36.20
C VAL A 368 -12.29 4.05 -37.39
N VAL A 369 -11.69 5.19 -37.78
CA VAL A 369 -10.72 5.21 -38.89
C VAL A 369 -9.51 4.33 -38.58
N GLN A 370 -9.01 4.34 -37.34
CA GLN A 370 -7.88 3.52 -36.94
C GLN A 370 -8.22 2.02 -36.91
N LEU A 371 -9.41 1.65 -36.41
CA LEU A 371 -9.90 0.28 -36.40
C LEU A 371 -10.20 -0.26 -37.79
N GLU A 372 -10.84 0.55 -38.65
CA GLU A 372 -11.07 0.21 -40.05
C GLU A 372 -9.75 0.09 -40.80
N LEU A 373 -8.75 0.94 -40.52
CA LEU A 373 -7.41 0.79 -41.11
C LEU A 373 -6.75 -0.53 -40.70
N ILE A 374 -6.82 -0.90 -39.42
CA ILE A 374 -6.23 -2.15 -38.91
C ILE A 374 -6.94 -3.34 -39.56
N GLN A 375 -8.27 -3.35 -39.56
CA GLN A 375 -9.04 -4.43 -40.15
C GLN A 375 -8.88 -4.52 -41.67
N THR A 376 -8.70 -3.37 -42.35
CA THR A 376 -8.39 -3.31 -43.78
C THR A 376 -6.96 -3.77 -44.07
N ILE A 377 -5.98 -3.40 -43.23
CA ILE A 377 -4.60 -3.87 -43.36
C ILE A 377 -4.53 -5.37 -43.09
N ASP A 378 -5.22 -5.89 -42.06
CA ASP A 378 -5.30 -7.32 -41.80
C ASP A 378 -5.93 -8.07 -42.98
N ASN A 379 -7.04 -7.53 -43.51
CA ASN A 379 -7.70 -8.09 -44.70
C ASN A 379 -6.86 -7.95 -45.98
N ILE A 380 -5.91 -7.04 -46.07
CA ILE A 380 -5.05 -6.88 -47.27
C ILE A 380 -3.77 -7.71 -47.14
N VAL A 381 -3.17 -7.73 -45.95
CA VAL A 381 -1.88 -8.35 -45.68
C VAL A 381 -2.04 -9.83 -45.36
N PHE A 382 -2.97 -10.20 -44.48
CA PHE A 382 -3.12 -11.57 -44.01
C PHE A 382 -4.11 -12.38 -44.84
N TYR A 383 -5.23 -11.79 -45.32
CA TYR A 383 -6.18 -12.52 -46.18
C TYR A 383 -5.53 -13.04 -47.46
N ASN A 384 -4.64 -12.26 -48.09
CA ASN A 384 -3.91 -12.69 -49.28
C ASN A 384 -2.87 -13.78 -48.99
N ALA A 385 -2.35 -13.86 -47.75
CA ALA A 385 -1.40 -14.88 -47.35
C ALA A 385 -2.12 -16.20 -47.02
N THR A 386 -3.21 -16.16 -46.25
CA THR A 386 -4.04 -17.35 -45.97
C THR A 386 -4.72 -17.87 -47.23
N SER A 387 -5.24 -16.99 -48.09
CA SER A 387 -5.84 -17.39 -49.38
C SER A 387 -4.84 -18.08 -50.32
N LYS A 388 -3.59 -17.59 -50.40
CA LYS A 388 -2.55 -18.25 -51.23
C LYS A 388 -2.17 -19.62 -50.68
N GLN A 389 -2.05 -19.73 -49.36
CA GLN A 389 -1.70 -20.99 -48.71
C GLN A 389 -2.80 -22.04 -48.88
N GLU A 390 -4.07 -21.64 -48.75
CA GLU A 390 -5.22 -22.51 -49.03
C GLU A 390 -5.35 -22.90 -50.52
N GLU A 391 -5.05 -21.99 -51.45
CA GLU A 391 -5.00 -22.31 -52.89
C GLU A 391 -3.87 -23.28 -53.24
N ASP A 392 -2.70 -23.12 -52.64
CA ASP A 392 -1.55 -23.99 -52.88
C ASP A 392 -1.77 -25.38 -52.27
N GLU A 393 -2.42 -25.47 -51.11
CA GLU A 393 -2.86 -26.73 -50.51
C GLU A 393 -3.94 -27.44 -51.35
N HIS A 394 -4.93 -26.69 -51.88
CA HIS A 394 -5.94 -27.26 -52.78
C HIS A 394 -5.35 -27.74 -54.11
N LYS A 395 -4.37 -27.02 -54.68
CA LYS A 395 -3.64 -27.43 -55.88
C LYS A 395 -2.80 -28.69 -55.62
N ALA A 396 -2.12 -28.75 -54.48
CA ALA A 396 -1.35 -29.93 -54.07
C ALA A 396 -2.27 -31.15 -53.88
N ALA A 397 -3.43 -30.98 -53.24
CA ALA A 397 -4.42 -32.05 -53.06
C ALA A 397 -5.01 -32.53 -54.40
N ALA A 398 -5.22 -31.64 -55.36
CA ALA A 398 -5.71 -31.98 -56.70
C ALA A 398 -4.68 -32.76 -57.53
N GLN A 399 -3.38 -32.49 -57.35
CA GLN A 399 -2.29 -33.19 -58.05
C GLN A 399 -2.03 -34.60 -57.51
N VAL A 400 -2.42 -34.89 -56.27
CA VAL A 400 -2.27 -36.23 -55.66
C VAL A 400 -3.40 -37.19 -56.10
N HIS A 401 -4.46 -36.67 -56.73
CA HIS A 401 -5.61 -37.45 -57.20
C HIS A 401 -5.76 -37.53 -58.73
N SER A 402 -4.74 -37.06 -59.48
CA SER A 402 -4.55 -37.33 -60.92
C SER A 402 -3.41 -38.32 -61.11
#